data_AF-A0A9E1ZH25-F1
#
_entry.id   AF-A0A9E1ZH25-F1
#
_cell.length_a   1.000
_cell.length_b   1.000
_cell.length_c   1.000
_cell.angle_alpha   90.00
_cell.angle_beta   90.00
_cell.angle_gamma   90.00
#
_symmetry.space_group_name_H-M   'P 1'
#
loop_
_entity.id
_entity.type
_entity.pdbx_description
1 polymer ?
#
loop_
_entity_poly.entity_id
_entity_poly.type
_entity_poly.pdbx_seq_one_letter_code
_entity_poly.pdbx_strand_id
1 'polypeptide(L)'
;LLPALAQAKNAALKAVCQNNMKQTIIGLSMYRDDNEGVYLKGRNTAPRAAWFNNNIVQKCLNIEEVALLPQYNLASKKPKGYKENNDPYTLRGLKVNKVFGCPALRYTGAMPRGYNTNPLFPAWEKQYPQMILGFQHFGGASHWQNSKGRFKARSPHSSGQDSPEMVLVADLVGRIDGKWGGGRPTAYGGYPAHKNTKGLPSGGNQGNTDGSVNWYRFQQMYFVHSWNTGGRQYYMYQSDLGEMAAMGKVVPAKI
;
A
#
# COMPACT_ATOMS: atom_id res chain seq x y z
N LEU A 1 -31.09 -4.09 -14.98
CA LEU A 1 -29.86 -4.13 -15.81
C LEU A 1 -28.69 -3.34 -15.20
N LEU A 2 -28.89 -2.08 -14.78
CA LEU A 2 -27.82 -1.26 -14.18
C LEU A 2 -27.19 -1.83 -12.88
N PRO A 3 -27.96 -2.42 -11.93
CA PRO A 3 -27.38 -2.97 -10.70
C PRO A 3 -26.46 -4.18 -10.95
N ALA A 4 -26.86 -5.09 -11.83
CA ALA A 4 -26.09 -6.27 -12.19
C ALA A 4 -24.77 -5.89 -12.89
N LEU A 5 -24.82 -4.91 -13.80
CA LEU A 5 -23.64 -4.39 -14.48
C LEU A 5 -22.66 -3.72 -13.50
N ALA A 6 -23.17 -2.95 -12.53
CA ALA A 6 -22.34 -2.33 -11.50
C ALA A 6 -21.66 -3.38 -10.60
N GLN A 7 -22.38 -4.45 -10.24
CA GLN A 7 -21.82 -5.57 -9.49
C GLN A 7 -20.74 -6.31 -10.28
N ALA A 8 -20.99 -6.62 -11.55
CA ALA A 8 -20.01 -7.26 -12.43
C ALA A 8 -18.74 -6.41 -12.59
N LYS A 9 -18.90 -5.09 -12.76
CA LYS A 9 -17.76 -4.15 -12.81
C LYS A 9 -16.94 -4.16 -11.53
N ASN A 10 -17.59 -4.15 -10.36
CA ASN A 10 -16.88 -4.20 -9.08
C ASN A 10 -16.14 -5.53 -8.87
N ALA A 11 -16.76 -6.65 -9.27
CA ALA A 11 -16.12 -7.97 -9.25
C ALA A 11 -14.89 -8.01 -10.17
N ALA A 12 -14.99 -7.46 -11.38
CA ALA A 12 -13.86 -7.36 -12.31
C ALA A 12 -12.72 -6.49 -11.76
N LEU A 13 -13.03 -5.33 -11.19
CA LEU A 13 -12.03 -4.46 -10.55
C LEU A 13 -11.30 -5.19 -9.40
N LYS A 14 -12.03 -5.98 -8.60
CA LYS A 14 -11.45 -6.81 -7.55
C LYS A 14 -10.52 -7.89 -8.12
N ALA A 15 -10.94 -8.61 -9.15
CA ALA A 15 -10.11 -9.64 -9.78
C ALA A 15 -8.82 -9.05 -10.38
N VAL A 16 -8.91 -7.92 -11.08
CA VAL A 16 -7.73 -7.22 -11.63
C VAL A 16 -6.81 -6.74 -10.50
N CYS A 17 -7.38 -6.24 -9.40
CA CYS A 17 -6.60 -5.85 -8.22
C CYS A 17 -5.84 -7.03 -7.62
N GLN A 18 -6.49 -8.19 -7.48
CA GLN A 18 -5.83 -9.40 -6.99
C GLN A 18 -4.69 -9.84 -7.90
N ASN A 19 -4.90 -9.79 -9.22
CA ASN A 19 -3.86 -10.13 -10.19
C ASN A 19 -2.66 -9.16 -10.13
N ASN A 20 -2.93 -7.87 -9.96
CA ASN A 20 -1.89 -6.86 -9.74
C ASN A 20 -1.08 -7.13 -8.47
N MET A 21 -1.74 -7.45 -7.35
CA MET A 21 -1.06 -7.86 -6.11
C MET A 21 -0.21 -9.10 -6.31
N LYS A 22 -0.71 -10.14 -7.00
CA LYS A 22 0.08 -11.35 -7.29
C LYS A 22 1.36 -11.02 -8.05
N GLN A 23 1.27 -10.21 -9.11
CA GLN A 23 2.45 -9.76 -9.87
C GLN A 23 3.43 -8.97 -8.99
N THR A 24 2.92 -8.07 -8.14
CA THR A 24 3.75 -7.33 -7.18
C THR A 24 4.46 -8.26 -6.20
N ILE A 25 3.76 -9.22 -5.59
CA ILE A 25 4.35 -10.15 -4.61
C ILE A 25 5.40 -11.03 -5.27
N ILE A 26 5.16 -11.53 -6.48
CA ILE A 26 6.14 -12.34 -7.22
C ILE A 26 7.43 -11.54 -7.42
N GLY A 27 7.33 -10.31 -7.96
CA GLY A 27 8.51 -9.47 -8.15
C GLY A 27 9.22 -9.08 -6.86
N LEU A 28 8.47 -8.84 -5.77
CA LEU A 28 9.05 -8.56 -4.45
C LEU A 28 9.68 -9.81 -3.81
N SER A 29 9.18 -11.01 -4.11
CA SER A 29 9.75 -12.28 -3.66
C SER A 29 11.06 -12.57 -4.41
N MET A 30 11.11 -12.31 -5.72
CA MET A 30 12.37 -12.36 -6.48
C MET A 30 13.41 -11.40 -5.90
N TYR A 31 13.01 -10.16 -5.57
CA TYR A 31 13.90 -9.23 -4.86
C TYR A 31 14.42 -9.82 -3.56
N ARG A 32 13.52 -10.37 -2.72
CA ARG A 32 13.89 -10.96 -1.44
C ARG A 32 14.92 -12.07 -1.62
N ASP A 33 14.69 -12.97 -2.57
CA ASP A 33 15.54 -14.14 -2.80
C ASP A 33 16.93 -13.73 -3.32
N ASP A 34 17.00 -12.72 -4.19
CA ASP A 34 18.26 -12.15 -4.70
C ASP A 34 19.00 -11.28 -3.65
N ASN A 35 18.37 -10.96 -2.52
CA ASN A 35 18.91 -10.08 -1.48
C ASN A 35 18.98 -10.78 -0.11
N GLU A 36 19.47 -12.02 -0.09
CA GLU A 36 19.75 -12.79 1.15
C GLU A 36 18.51 -12.95 2.05
N GLY A 37 17.32 -13.03 1.44
CA GLY A 37 16.07 -13.14 2.18
C GLY A 37 15.54 -11.81 2.71
N VAL A 38 16.17 -10.67 2.44
CA VAL A 38 15.75 -9.36 2.97
C VAL A 38 14.64 -8.76 2.09
N TYR A 39 13.52 -8.40 2.71
CA TYR A 39 12.42 -7.76 1.98
C TYR A 39 12.75 -6.32 1.57
N LEU A 40 12.23 -5.89 0.42
CA LEU A 40 12.25 -4.48 0.04
C LEU A 40 11.61 -3.67 1.16
N LYS A 41 12.22 -2.55 1.54
CA LYS A 41 11.77 -1.74 2.66
C LYS A 41 10.67 -0.79 2.23
N GLY A 42 9.66 -0.62 3.08
CA GLY A 42 8.74 0.52 2.98
C GLY A 42 9.48 1.84 3.24
N ARG A 43 8.92 2.95 2.77
CA ARG A 43 9.49 4.28 3.03
C ARG A 43 9.68 4.51 4.53
N ASN A 44 10.84 5.08 4.89
CA ASN A 44 11.24 5.41 6.26
C ASN A 44 11.32 4.21 7.22
N THR A 45 11.57 3.02 6.69
CA THR A 45 11.97 1.87 7.52
C THR A 45 13.30 2.17 8.21
N ALA A 46 13.35 2.17 9.54
CA ALA A 46 14.55 2.49 10.32
C ALA A 46 14.75 1.50 11.52
N PRO A 47 15.99 1.27 11.97
CA PRO A 47 16.27 0.44 13.14
C PRO A 47 15.85 1.09 14.47
N ARG A 48 15.69 0.25 15.51
CA ARG A 48 15.10 0.52 16.85
C ARG A 48 15.54 1.81 17.59
N ALA A 49 16.69 2.39 17.28
CA ALA A 49 17.35 3.40 18.12
C ALA A 49 17.13 4.88 17.71
N ALA A 50 16.46 5.17 16.60
CA ALA A 50 16.11 6.55 16.28
C ALA A 50 14.83 6.91 17.06
N TRP A 51 14.95 7.79 18.05
CA TRP A 51 13.89 8.28 18.95
C TRP A 51 12.63 8.85 18.26
N PHE A 52 12.62 8.89 16.91
CA PHE A 52 11.50 9.29 16.05
C PHE A 52 11.20 8.33 14.89
N ASN A 53 11.85 7.17 14.76
CA ASN A 53 11.86 6.42 13.51
C ASN A 53 11.78 4.89 13.70
N ASN A 54 10.55 4.37 13.58
CA ASN A 54 10.30 3.24 12.68
C ASN A 54 8.82 3.27 12.34
N ASN A 55 8.53 4.08 11.34
CA ASN A 55 7.19 4.43 10.99
C ASN A 55 7.14 4.33 9.48
N ILE A 56 6.79 3.15 8.98
CA ILE A 56 6.71 3.00 7.54
C ILE A 56 5.62 3.96 7.07
N VAL A 57 5.92 4.75 6.04
CA VAL A 57 4.83 5.36 5.28
C VAL A 57 4.31 4.24 4.40
N GLN A 58 3.42 3.38 4.91
CA GLN A 58 3.16 2.07 4.31
C GLN A 58 2.64 2.14 2.87
N LYS A 59 2.16 3.30 2.41
CA LYS A 59 1.71 3.50 1.03
C LYS A 59 2.80 4.07 0.12
N CYS A 60 4.06 4.14 0.58
CA CYS A 60 5.14 4.79 -0.13
C CYS A 60 6.44 3.98 -0.15
N LEU A 61 7.24 4.19 -1.18
CA LEU A 61 8.65 3.79 -1.27
C LEU A 61 9.55 5.04 -1.41
N ASN A 62 10.82 4.97 -0.99
CA ASN A 62 11.79 5.99 -1.38
C ASN A 62 12.28 5.73 -2.80
N ILE A 63 13.04 6.69 -3.34
CA ILE A 63 13.61 6.55 -4.66
C ILE A 63 14.70 5.48 -4.72
N GLU A 64 15.41 5.29 -3.62
CA GLU A 64 16.43 4.26 -3.45
C GLU A 64 15.80 2.86 -3.59
N GLU A 65 14.68 2.60 -2.92
CA GLU A 65 13.98 1.32 -3.09
C GLU A 65 13.39 1.16 -4.49
N VAL A 66 12.84 2.22 -5.09
CA VAL A 66 12.34 2.14 -6.48
C VAL A 66 13.46 1.87 -7.48
N ALA A 67 14.68 2.36 -7.24
CA ALA A 67 15.82 2.16 -8.13
C ALA A 67 16.26 0.69 -8.23
N LEU A 68 15.89 -0.14 -7.25
CA LEU A 68 16.19 -1.58 -7.21
C LEU A 68 15.19 -2.43 -8.01
N LEU A 69 14.02 -1.88 -8.32
CA LEU A 69 12.89 -2.57 -8.94
C LEU A 69 12.93 -2.82 -10.46
N PRO A 70 13.74 -2.12 -11.30
CA PRO A 70 13.72 -2.35 -12.74
C PRO A 70 14.05 -3.78 -13.17
N GLN A 71 14.99 -4.44 -12.50
CA GLN A 71 15.40 -5.81 -12.81
C GLN A 71 14.30 -6.86 -12.54
N TYR A 72 13.30 -6.52 -11.72
CA TYR A 72 12.15 -7.37 -11.40
C TYR A 72 10.89 -7.00 -12.19
N ASN A 73 11.00 -6.18 -13.23
CA ASN A 73 9.87 -5.64 -14.01
C ASN A 73 8.85 -4.86 -13.15
N LEU A 74 9.27 -4.39 -11.98
CA LEU A 74 8.46 -3.67 -11.02
C LEU A 74 8.61 -2.14 -11.15
N ALA A 75 9.63 -1.69 -11.87
CA ALA A 75 9.82 -0.31 -12.31
C ALA A 75 10.47 -0.26 -13.70
N SER A 76 10.57 0.93 -14.27
CA SER A 76 11.25 1.19 -15.54
C SER A 76 12.07 2.46 -15.44
N LYS A 77 13.11 2.57 -16.27
CA LYS A 77 13.97 3.76 -16.37
C LYS A 77 13.75 4.42 -17.73
N LYS A 78 13.40 5.70 -17.72
CA LYS A 78 13.31 6.54 -18.91
C LYS A 78 14.71 6.86 -19.45
N PRO A 79 14.84 7.16 -20.75
CA PRO A 79 16.09 7.61 -21.34
C PRO A 79 16.66 8.85 -20.64
N LYS A 80 17.98 9.01 -20.69
CA LYS A 80 18.65 10.23 -20.20
C LYS A 80 18.08 11.45 -20.94
N GLY A 81 17.78 12.51 -20.19
CA GLY A 81 17.22 13.75 -20.76
C GLY A 81 15.70 13.78 -20.93
N TYR A 82 14.98 12.74 -20.46
CA TYR A 82 13.52 12.77 -20.41
C TYR A 82 13.00 13.98 -19.62
N LYS A 83 12.04 14.72 -20.20
CA LYS A 83 11.46 15.93 -19.59
C LYS A 83 10.32 15.56 -18.63
N GLU A 84 10.54 15.77 -17.33
CA GLU A 84 9.62 15.34 -16.26
C GLU A 84 8.63 16.42 -15.79
N ASN A 85 8.68 17.64 -16.34
CA ASN A 85 8.04 18.84 -15.78
C ASN A 85 6.53 18.72 -15.54
N ASN A 86 5.82 17.88 -16.31
CA ASN A 86 4.38 17.63 -16.13
C ASN A 86 4.05 16.12 -16.02
N ASP A 87 5.03 15.27 -15.73
CA ASP A 87 4.84 13.83 -15.55
C ASP A 87 4.92 13.48 -14.06
N PRO A 88 3.79 13.25 -13.37
CA PRO A 88 3.81 12.83 -11.96
C PRO A 88 4.26 11.38 -11.79
N TYR A 89 4.33 10.58 -12.86
CA TYR A 89 4.65 9.15 -12.79
C TYR A 89 6.15 8.86 -12.85
N THR A 90 6.97 9.85 -13.19
CA THR A 90 8.43 9.72 -13.33
C THR A 90 9.17 10.72 -12.44
N LEU A 91 10.20 10.24 -11.75
CA LEU A 91 11.16 11.06 -11.00
C LEU A 91 12.57 10.51 -11.21
N ARG A 92 13.50 11.36 -11.67
CA ARG A 92 14.90 10.98 -12.00
C ARG A 92 14.97 9.77 -12.96
N GLY A 93 14.06 9.74 -13.92
CA GLY A 93 13.86 8.70 -14.91
C GLY A 93 13.13 7.46 -14.40
N LEU A 94 12.88 7.32 -13.10
CA LEU A 94 12.25 6.12 -12.53
C LEU A 94 10.73 6.22 -12.54
N LYS A 95 10.10 5.18 -13.08
CA LYS A 95 8.64 5.01 -13.12
C LYS A 95 8.25 3.63 -12.60
N VAL A 96 7.45 3.58 -11.54
CA VAL A 96 6.94 2.33 -10.97
C VAL A 96 5.86 1.72 -11.86
N ASN A 97 5.86 0.39 -11.95
CA ASN A 97 4.89 -0.37 -12.73
C ASN A 97 3.48 -0.25 -12.12
N LYS A 98 2.46 -0.12 -12.97
CA LYS A 98 1.04 -0.01 -12.57
C LYS A 98 0.52 -1.21 -11.78
N VAL A 99 1.24 -2.34 -11.76
CA VAL A 99 0.91 -3.48 -10.89
C VAL A 99 0.90 -3.11 -9.41
N PHE A 100 1.64 -2.08 -8.97
CA PHE A 100 1.49 -1.51 -7.62
C PHE A 100 0.18 -0.72 -7.40
N GLY A 101 -0.76 -0.78 -8.34
CA GLY A 101 -1.99 -0.02 -8.36
C GLY A 101 -3.24 -0.88 -8.18
N CYS A 102 -4.07 -0.55 -7.18
CA CYS A 102 -5.44 -1.03 -7.11
C CYS A 102 -6.33 -0.30 -8.14
N PRO A 103 -6.89 -0.97 -9.17
CA PRO A 103 -7.76 -0.32 -10.16
C PRO A 103 -9.06 0.24 -9.56
N ALA A 104 -9.45 -0.20 -8.35
CA ALA A 104 -10.62 0.31 -7.64
C ALA A 104 -10.39 1.63 -6.89
N LEU A 105 -9.15 2.13 -6.81
CA LEU A 105 -8.83 3.49 -6.32
C LEU A 105 -9.22 4.58 -7.32
N ARG A 106 -10.43 4.47 -7.88
CA ARG A 106 -10.92 5.42 -8.87
C ARG A 106 -11.18 6.76 -8.22
N TYR A 107 -10.52 7.79 -8.74
CA TYR A 107 -10.74 9.16 -8.35
C TYR A 107 -11.83 9.79 -9.23
N THR A 108 -12.79 10.48 -8.62
CA THR A 108 -13.98 11.02 -9.31
C THR A 108 -13.98 12.55 -9.40
N GLY A 109 -12.97 13.22 -8.83
CA GLY A 109 -12.83 14.67 -8.93
C GLY A 109 -12.07 15.12 -10.16
N ALA A 110 -11.88 16.43 -10.30
CA ALA A 110 -11.06 17.02 -11.35
C ALA A 110 -9.61 16.52 -11.25
N MET A 111 -9.08 16.02 -12.37
CA MET A 111 -7.74 15.45 -12.45
C MET A 111 -6.68 16.49 -12.03
N PRO A 112 -5.77 16.16 -11.08
CA PRO A 112 -4.69 17.06 -10.74
C PRO A 112 -3.76 17.30 -11.94
N ARG A 113 -3.10 18.46 -11.98
CA ARG A 113 -2.19 18.83 -13.07
C ARG A 113 -1.15 17.74 -13.34
N GLY A 114 -1.01 17.36 -14.61
CA GLY A 114 -0.07 16.34 -15.09
C GLY A 114 -0.56 14.90 -14.95
N TYR A 115 -1.58 14.63 -14.12
CA TYR A 115 -2.15 13.29 -14.01
C TYR A 115 -3.05 13.00 -15.21
N ASN A 116 -2.80 11.88 -15.88
CA ASN A 116 -3.53 11.44 -17.08
C ASN A 116 -4.05 9.99 -16.97
N THR A 117 -3.92 9.36 -15.80
CA THR A 117 -4.45 8.02 -15.51
C THR A 117 -5.47 8.05 -14.39
N ASN A 118 -6.40 7.09 -14.40
CA ASN A 118 -7.30 6.82 -13.27
C ASN A 118 -7.34 5.31 -13.04
N PRO A 119 -6.85 4.78 -11.89
CA PRO A 119 -6.38 5.48 -10.68
C PRO A 119 -5.19 6.43 -10.87
N LEU A 120 -5.02 7.32 -9.90
CA LEU A 120 -3.91 8.29 -9.87
C LEU A 120 -2.57 7.65 -9.52
N PHE A 121 -2.59 6.51 -8.82
CA PHE A 121 -1.39 5.83 -8.28
C PHE A 121 -1.09 4.54 -9.04
N PRO A 122 0.18 4.11 -9.14
CA PRO A 122 1.36 4.70 -8.51
C PRO A 122 1.83 6.02 -9.14
N ALA A 123 2.25 6.99 -8.32
CA ALA A 123 2.76 8.29 -8.76
C ALA A 123 3.70 8.93 -7.72
N TRP A 124 4.62 9.77 -8.18
CA TRP A 124 5.54 10.52 -7.33
C TRP A 124 4.89 11.76 -6.74
N GLU A 125 5.09 11.97 -5.44
CA GLU A 125 4.94 13.28 -4.81
C GLU A 125 6.31 13.98 -4.81
N LYS A 126 6.62 14.74 -5.87
CA LYS A 126 7.98 15.25 -6.09
C LYS A 126 8.50 16.20 -5.00
N GLN A 127 7.61 16.95 -4.36
CA GLN A 127 7.96 17.84 -3.24
C GLN A 127 8.44 17.07 -2.00
N TYR A 128 7.94 15.84 -1.81
CA TYR A 128 8.37 14.93 -0.77
C TYR A 128 8.83 13.66 -1.46
N PRO A 129 10.05 13.59 -2.05
CA PRO A 129 10.43 12.61 -3.06
C PRO A 129 10.15 11.16 -2.60
N GLN A 130 8.93 10.72 -2.91
CA GLN A 130 8.31 9.49 -2.44
C GLN A 130 7.37 8.99 -3.51
N MET A 131 7.45 7.70 -3.78
CA MET A 131 6.56 7.03 -4.72
C MET A 131 5.34 6.61 -3.94
N ILE A 132 4.20 7.22 -4.21
CA ILE A 132 2.91 6.82 -3.66
C ILE A 132 2.42 5.61 -4.44
N LEU A 133 2.19 4.51 -3.75
CA LEU A 133 1.67 3.26 -4.29
C LEU A 133 0.13 3.29 -4.31
N GLY A 134 -0.45 2.37 -5.07
CA GLY A 134 -1.87 2.00 -4.97
C GLY A 134 -2.15 0.85 -3.99
N PHE A 135 -1.15 0.43 -3.23
CA PHE A 135 -1.23 -0.54 -2.14
C PHE A 135 -0.52 -0.03 -0.88
N GLN A 136 -0.89 -0.57 0.28
CA GLN A 136 -0.03 -0.63 1.45
C GLN A 136 1.06 -1.68 1.21
N HIS A 137 2.25 -1.46 1.73
CA HIS A 137 3.44 -2.30 1.63
C HIS A 137 4.11 -2.36 3.00
N PHE A 138 4.34 -3.58 3.48
CA PHE A 138 4.74 -3.88 4.86
C PHE A 138 6.16 -4.45 4.98
N GLY A 139 6.88 -4.59 3.87
CA GLY A 139 8.26 -5.05 3.85
C GLY A 139 9.19 -4.17 4.70
N GLY A 140 10.04 -4.81 5.50
CA GLY A 140 11.02 -4.17 6.38
C GLY A 140 10.45 -3.60 7.69
N ALA A 141 9.14 -3.57 7.89
CA ALA A 141 8.56 -2.91 9.05
C ALA A 141 8.84 -3.67 10.35
N SER A 142 9.78 -3.18 11.17
CA SER A 142 10.05 -3.81 12.48
C SER A 142 9.03 -3.50 13.58
N HIS A 143 8.22 -2.44 13.41
CA HIS A 143 7.24 -1.99 14.38
C HIS A 143 5.97 -1.51 13.68
N TRP A 144 4.84 -1.77 14.32
CA TRP A 144 3.55 -1.23 13.97
C TRP A 144 3.12 -0.21 15.03
N GLN A 145 2.17 0.65 14.64
CA GLN A 145 1.74 1.74 15.50
C GLN A 145 0.29 2.11 15.18
N ASN A 146 -0.55 2.11 16.19
CA ASN A 146 -1.95 2.49 16.08
C ASN A 146 -2.31 3.47 17.21
N SER A 147 -3.60 3.79 17.36
CA SER A 147 -4.07 4.72 18.40
C SER A 147 -3.81 4.27 19.84
N LYS A 148 -3.37 3.02 20.06
CA LYS A 148 -3.16 2.41 21.37
C LYS A 148 -1.69 2.22 21.73
N GLY A 149 -0.77 2.56 20.83
CA GLY A 149 0.66 2.50 21.09
C GLY A 149 1.45 1.99 19.90
N ARG A 150 2.68 1.56 20.21
CA ARG A 150 3.67 1.06 19.26
C ARG A 150 4.14 -0.31 19.72
N PHE A 151 4.23 -1.24 18.78
CA PHE A 151 4.41 -2.66 19.04
C PHE A 151 5.42 -3.22 18.04
N LYS A 152 6.17 -4.24 18.44
CA LYS A 152 6.93 -5.09 17.55
C LYS A 152 5.98 -5.68 16.52
N ALA A 153 6.31 -5.48 15.25
CA ALA A 153 5.46 -5.90 14.15
C ALA A 153 5.58 -7.39 13.87
N ARG A 154 4.49 -7.98 13.36
CA ARG A 154 4.52 -9.27 12.64
C ARG A 154 4.52 -9.00 11.14
N SER A 155 5.57 -8.32 10.69
CA SER A 155 5.77 -7.88 9.31
C SER A 155 6.93 -8.64 8.67
N PRO A 156 6.92 -8.84 7.34
CA PRO A 156 8.05 -9.43 6.63
C PRO A 156 9.27 -8.49 6.68
N HIS A 157 10.36 -8.94 7.30
CA HIS A 157 11.65 -8.22 7.28
C HIS A 157 12.78 -9.08 6.71
N SER A 158 12.74 -10.39 6.98
CA SER A 158 13.67 -11.40 6.48
C SER A 158 12.93 -12.72 6.29
N SER A 159 13.30 -13.48 5.26
CA SER A 159 12.72 -14.78 4.93
C SER A 159 12.84 -15.81 6.06
N GLY A 160 13.86 -15.69 6.92
CA GLY A 160 14.03 -16.57 8.07
C GLY A 160 12.95 -16.42 9.16
N GLN A 161 12.08 -15.41 9.06
CA GLN A 161 10.94 -15.21 9.96
C GLN A 161 9.60 -15.17 9.21
N ASP A 162 9.58 -15.60 7.94
CA ASP A 162 8.36 -15.62 7.15
C ASP A 162 7.33 -16.56 7.76
N SER A 163 6.08 -16.11 7.75
CA SER A 163 4.90 -16.94 7.97
C SER A 163 3.93 -16.67 6.84
N PRO A 164 3.21 -17.69 6.33
CA PRO A 164 2.23 -17.52 5.26
C PRO A 164 1.11 -16.52 5.61
N GLU A 165 0.95 -16.18 6.89
CA GLU A 165 -0.05 -15.22 7.34
C GLU A 165 0.43 -13.76 7.27
N MET A 166 1.73 -13.51 7.09
CA MET A 166 2.28 -12.16 7.08
C MET A 166 1.87 -11.41 5.82
N VAL A 167 1.23 -10.27 6.00
CA VAL A 167 0.83 -9.38 4.92
C VAL A 167 2.06 -8.65 4.38
N LEU A 168 2.32 -8.80 3.09
CA LEU A 168 3.36 -8.05 2.38
C LEU A 168 2.78 -6.80 1.71
N VAL A 169 1.62 -6.95 1.05
CA VAL A 169 0.89 -5.83 0.42
C VAL A 169 -0.60 -5.90 0.74
N ALA A 170 -1.26 -4.76 0.86
CA ALA A 170 -2.70 -4.71 1.09
C ALA A 170 -3.35 -3.56 0.32
N ASP A 171 -4.65 -3.66 0.04
CA ASP A 171 -5.40 -2.56 -0.55
C ASP A 171 -5.38 -1.32 0.36
N LEU A 172 -5.46 -0.13 -0.23
CA LEU A 172 -5.51 1.15 0.50
C LEU A 172 -6.90 1.41 1.08
N VAL A 173 -7.27 0.62 2.07
CA VAL A 173 -8.47 0.81 2.89
C VAL A 173 -8.14 1.85 3.97
N GLY A 174 -8.17 3.12 3.60
CA GLY A 174 -7.73 4.24 4.44
C GLY A 174 -8.82 5.26 4.79
N ARG A 175 -8.88 5.65 6.06
CA ARG A 175 -9.62 6.82 6.58
C ARG A 175 -8.63 7.94 6.85
N ILE A 176 -8.86 9.09 6.22
CA ILE A 176 -7.88 10.16 6.05
C ILE A 176 -8.47 11.44 6.64
N ASP A 177 -7.78 12.01 7.64
CA ASP A 177 -8.21 13.19 8.41
C ASP A 177 -9.64 13.04 8.94
N GLY A 178 -9.94 11.86 9.52
CA GLY A 178 -11.25 11.52 10.08
C GLY A 178 -12.33 11.20 9.04
N LYS A 179 -12.03 11.23 7.73
CA LYS A 179 -13.02 11.07 6.64
C LYS A 179 -12.70 9.90 5.71
N TRP A 180 -13.75 9.20 5.26
CA TRP A 180 -13.66 8.30 4.11
C TRP A 180 -13.64 9.13 2.84
N GLY A 181 -12.64 8.92 1.97
CA GLY A 181 -12.42 9.77 0.80
C GLY A 181 -11.84 11.16 1.11
N GLY A 182 -11.27 11.34 2.31
CA GLY A 182 -10.58 12.58 2.70
C GLY A 182 -9.17 12.73 2.12
N GLY A 183 -8.54 13.87 2.42
CA GLY A 183 -7.17 14.21 2.03
C GLY A 183 -7.03 14.76 0.61
N ARG A 184 -5.81 15.21 0.29
CA ARG A 184 -5.49 15.78 -1.03
C ARG A 184 -5.53 14.70 -2.14
N PRO A 185 -6.05 15.01 -3.35
CA PRO A 185 -6.12 14.07 -4.46
C PRO A 185 -4.77 13.44 -4.84
N THR A 186 -3.70 14.24 -4.87
CA THR A 186 -2.36 13.80 -5.26
C THR A 186 -1.72 12.80 -4.30
N ALA A 187 -2.34 12.53 -3.15
CA ALA A 187 -1.83 11.54 -2.19
C ALA A 187 -2.87 10.51 -1.73
N TYR A 188 -4.16 10.81 -1.81
CA TYR A 188 -5.24 9.96 -1.29
C TYR A 188 -6.42 9.81 -2.28
N GLY A 189 -6.23 10.24 -3.53
CA GLY A 189 -7.27 10.20 -4.56
C GLY A 189 -7.86 8.80 -4.73
N GLY A 190 -9.19 8.72 -4.62
CA GLY A 190 -9.95 7.49 -4.84
C GLY A 190 -10.18 6.64 -3.59
N TYR A 191 -9.57 6.97 -2.44
CA TYR A 191 -9.72 6.21 -1.20
C TYR A 191 -11.19 6.17 -0.69
N PRO A 192 -11.56 5.16 0.11
CA PRO A 192 -10.83 3.89 0.29
C PRO A 192 -10.95 3.00 -0.96
N ALA A 193 -9.99 2.09 -1.15
CA ALA A 193 -10.08 1.05 -2.18
C ALA A 193 -11.37 0.22 -2.00
N HIS A 194 -11.97 -0.20 -3.12
CA HIS A 194 -13.17 -1.04 -3.14
C HIS A 194 -14.34 -0.50 -2.28
N LYS A 195 -14.52 0.83 -2.24
CA LYS A 195 -15.67 1.43 -1.57
C LYS A 195 -17.00 1.02 -2.20
N ASN A 196 -18.03 0.90 -1.37
CA ASN A 196 -19.40 0.65 -1.79
C ASN A 196 -20.01 1.91 -2.43
N THR A 197 -21.28 1.81 -2.83
CA THR A 197 -22.03 2.92 -3.46
C THR A 197 -22.21 4.15 -2.56
N LYS A 198 -22.05 4.01 -1.24
CA LYS A 198 -22.06 5.11 -0.26
C LYS A 198 -20.67 5.71 -0.01
N GLY A 199 -19.65 5.26 -0.73
CA GLY A 199 -18.26 5.70 -0.53
C GLY A 199 -17.57 5.10 0.71
N LEU A 200 -18.18 4.11 1.36
CA LEU A 200 -17.66 3.45 2.55
C LEU A 200 -16.89 2.18 2.20
N PRO A 201 -15.88 1.76 2.99
CA PRO A 201 -15.10 0.56 2.68
C PRO A 201 -15.97 -0.70 2.73
N SER A 202 -15.83 -1.57 1.72
CA SER A 202 -16.45 -2.92 1.72
C SER A 202 -15.48 -4.01 2.18
N GLY A 203 -14.18 -3.76 2.05
CA GLY A 203 -13.11 -4.70 2.29
C GLY A 203 -11.91 -4.37 1.41
N GLY A 204 -10.98 -5.31 1.31
CA GLY A 204 -9.77 -5.17 0.52
C GLY A 204 -9.09 -6.51 0.28
N ASN A 205 -8.36 -6.58 -0.81
CA ASN A 205 -7.42 -7.66 -1.09
C ASN A 205 -6.15 -7.46 -0.25
N GLN A 206 -5.52 -8.57 0.09
CA GLN A 206 -4.26 -8.61 0.80
C GLN A 206 -3.42 -9.73 0.22
N GLY A 207 -2.15 -9.42 0.01
CA GLY A 207 -1.13 -10.30 -0.50
C GLY A 207 -0.15 -10.68 0.58
N ASN A 208 0.06 -11.97 0.75
CA ASN A 208 0.88 -12.54 1.80
C ASN A 208 2.24 -13.00 1.27
N THR A 209 3.19 -13.24 2.17
CA THR A 209 4.56 -13.67 1.84
C THR A 209 4.64 -15.05 1.17
N ASP A 210 3.60 -15.87 1.29
CA ASP A 210 3.47 -17.16 0.60
C ASP A 210 2.97 -17.04 -0.84
N GLY A 211 2.72 -15.81 -1.32
CA GLY A 211 2.18 -15.55 -2.66
C GLY A 211 0.65 -15.62 -2.75
N SER A 212 -0.04 -15.97 -1.66
CA SER A 212 -1.50 -15.98 -1.63
C SER A 212 -2.06 -14.55 -1.67
N VAL A 213 -3.22 -14.40 -2.31
CA VAL A 213 -3.96 -13.13 -2.33
C VAL A 213 -5.41 -13.40 -1.98
N ASN A 214 -5.85 -12.84 -0.85
CA ASN A 214 -7.15 -13.11 -0.26
C ASN A 214 -7.95 -11.82 -0.06
N TRP A 215 -9.27 -11.94 -0.13
CA TRP A 215 -10.18 -10.83 0.17
C TRP A 215 -10.68 -10.91 1.60
N TYR A 216 -10.63 -9.78 2.29
CA TYR A 216 -11.17 -9.65 3.64
C TYR A 216 -12.23 -8.56 3.68
N ARG A 217 -13.34 -8.83 4.38
CA ARG A 217 -14.39 -7.83 4.61
C ARG A 217 -13.87 -6.77 5.57
N PHE A 218 -14.32 -5.53 5.41
CA PHE A 218 -13.85 -4.43 6.25
C PHE A 218 -14.04 -4.71 7.75
N GLN A 219 -15.14 -5.37 8.15
CA GLN A 219 -15.43 -5.71 9.55
C GLN A 219 -14.42 -6.69 10.17
N GLN A 220 -13.66 -7.41 9.36
CA GLN A 220 -12.61 -8.32 9.84
C GLN A 220 -11.29 -7.58 10.09
N MET A 221 -11.12 -6.37 9.56
CA MET A 221 -9.84 -5.68 9.56
C MET A 221 -9.56 -4.96 10.88
N TYR A 222 -8.28 -4.62 11.07
CA TYR A 222 -7.75 -3.90 12.21
C TYR A 222 -6.96 -2.68 11.75
N PHE A 223 -6.96 -1.62 12.55
CA PHE A 223 -6.02 -0.52 12.41
C PHE A 223 -4.66 -0.95 12.99
N VAL A 224 -3.82 -1.53 12.13
CA VAL A 224 -2.54 -2.12 12.53
C VAL A 224 -1.42 -1.07 12.57
N HIS A 225 -1.26 -0.29 11.49
CA HIS A 225 -0.14 0.64 11.40
C HIS A 225 -0.53 1.97 10.75
N SER A 226 0.11 3.06 11.19
CA SER A 226 0.09 4.36 10.53
C SER A 226 1.23 5.25 10.99
N TRP A 227 1.65 6.14 10.09
CA TRP A 227 2.58 7.20 10.41
C TRP A 227 2.05 8.46 11.06
N ASN A 228 0.73 8.59 11.12
CA ASN A 228 0.06 9.61 11.90
C ASN A 228 -1.25 9.00 12.38
N THR A 229 -1.26 8.45 13.58
CA THR A 229 -2.40 7.65 14.08
C THR A 229 -3.67 8.47 14.31
N GLY A 230 -3.55 9.80 14.45
CA GLY A 230 -4.67 10.73 14.53
C GLY A 230 -5.28 11.10 13.16
N GLY A 231 -4.45 11.20 12.11
CA GLY A 231 -4.89 11.68 10.80
C GLY A 231 -4.94 10.61 9.69
N ARG A 232 -4.36 9.43 9.91
CA ARG A 232 -4.17 8.40 8.88
C ARG A 232 -4.47 7.06 9.51
N GLN A 233 -5.53 6.39 9.08
CA GLN A 233 -5.92 5.10 9.63
C GLN A 233 -6.09 4.13 8.48
N TYR A 234 -5.21 3.15 8.38
CA TYR A 234 -5.28 2.13 7.36
C TYR A 234 -5.63 0.79 8.00
N TYR A 235 -6.45 0.03 7.28
CA TYR A 235 -7.01 -1.20 7.78
C TYR A 235 -6.52 -2.38 6.96
N MET A 236 -6.17 -3.45 7.65
CA MET A 236 -5.76 -4.72 7.08
C MET A 236 -6.17 -5.85 8.03
N TYR A 237 -6.22 -7.09 7.56
CA TYR A 237 -6.44 -8.26 8.41
C TYR A 237 -5.18 -9.10 8.42
N GLN A 238 -4.75 -9.48 9.62
CA GLN A 238 -3.76 -10.52 9.85
C GLN A 238 -4.20 -11.28 11.11
N SER A 239 -4.18 -12.60 11.05
CA SER A 239 -4.54 -13.49 12.17
C SER A 239 -3.61 -13.31 13.37
N ASP A 240 -2.31 -13.25 13.12
CA ASP A 240 -1.31 -13.02 14.14
C ASP A 240 -0.83 -11.56 14.17
N LEU A 241 -1.32 -10.78 15.14
CA LEU A 241 -0.90 -9.39 15.38
C LEU A 241 0.26 -9.28 16.39
N GLY A 242 0.81 -10.39 16.88
CA GLY A 242 1.94 -10.45 17.79
C GLY A 242 1.73 -9.66 19.08
N GLU A 243 2.71 -8.82 19.42
CA GLU A 243 2.73 -8.04 20.66
C GLU A 243 1.47 -7.16 20.82
N MET A 244 0.93 -6.62 19.71
CA MET A 244 -0.29 -5.81 19.76
C MET A 244 -1.50 -6.59 20.30
N ALA A 245 -1.65 -7.87 19.89
CA ALA A 245 -2.68 -8.75 20.41
C ALA A 245 -2.40 -9.17 21.85
N ALA A 246 -1.16 -9.57 22.15
CA ALA A 246 -0.75 -9.97 23.49
C ALA A 246 -1.00 -8.88 24.55
N MET A 247 -0.85 -7.60 24.17
CA MET A 247 -1.11 -6.45 25.06
C MET A 247 -2.58 -5.98 25.08
N GLY A 248 -3.49 -6.64 24.35
CA GLY A 248 -4.89 -6.22 24.25
C GLY A 248 -5.07 -4.85 23.60
N LYS A 249 -4.18 -4.46 22.67
CA LYS A 249 -4.16 -3.13 22.02
C LYS A 249 -4.60 -3.16 20.55
N VAL A 250 -5.34 -4.20 20.17
CA VAL A 250 -5.95 -4.33 18.85
C VAL A 250 -7.07 -3.29 18.67
N VAL A 251 -7.10 -2.63 17.52
CA VAL A 251 -8.11 -1.62 17.19
C VAL A 251 -8.94 -2.14 16.02
N PRO A 252 -10.16 -2.66 16.24
CA PRO A 252 -11.00 -3.16 15.16
C PRO A 252 -11.48 -2.03 14.25
N ALA A 253 -11.63 -2.36 12.96
CA ALA A 253 -12.21 -1.48 11.97
C ALA A 253 -13.65 -1.06 12.35
N LYS A 254 -13.93 0.23 12.21
CA LYS A 254 -15.26 0.82 12.40
C LYS A 254 -15.53 1.83 11.30
N ILE A 255 -16.76 1.83 10.79
CA ILE A 255 -17.23 2.80 9.78
C ILE A 255 -17.28 4.19 10.41
#